data_AF-I4MY96-F1
#
_entry.id   AF-I4MY96-F1
#
_cell.length_a   1.000
_cell.length_b   1.000
_cell.length_c   1.000
_cell.angle_alpha   90.00
_cell.angle_beta   90.00
_cell.angle_gamma   90.00
#
_symmetry.space_group_name_H-M   'P 1'
#
loop_
_entity.id
_entity.type
_entity.pdbx_description
1 polymer ?
#
loop_
_entity_poly.entity_id
_entity_poly.type
_entity_poly.pdbx_seq_one_letter_code
_entity_poly.pdbx_strand_id
1 'polypeptide(L)'
;MQRLPLALLIALVAGCAQHAPAPEPAKPHVPSDAEQMLSDTLALPPVPESVMRNGDTLSYLAVPPVTEQQPYPFAAQIEASCASHEASIAYLQGEKRVYFGSTNGTYMPPRNVPDELVHTLKDNAAFKAACQATAAPEWRVVKGGNDVFWVLLDRNSIKADGSEVRFWAALDEPTVTLGRPYHAPSAQKREHYAVDCSKQTFRLLMGYDVDERNRVTDGKLFNDPQPQPVSRSVPEYQTLFASVCGKPEALAQLPAYTARSKAPIDTPLPAVGAVPMTALKHLNLAPPAKRFKQTLETGTANTSKSNLPIREERFFEVDKASGQLGIRLRADTYEGNEVSFRGLVSLAQKTRFFGKTVMTEESMLTNLTFTGDWQQMPVGTELTYTTQGKRKNSMMGDLGESRQVVKCRVESEASAAQINASLSGQAKELRCSGDGDPLKRVDTVWYLEDYGYFFKQGTDKNALYYDERTLKRVQ
;
A
#
# COMPACT_ATOMS: atom_id res chain seq x y z
N MET A 1 -21.19 5.94 8.95
CA MET A 1 -20.56 5.47 7.70
C MET A 1 -20.67 3.97 7.64
N GLN A 2 -21.28 3.42 6.61
CA GLN A 2 -20.79 2.13 6.14
C GLN A 2 -19.31 2.33 5.75
N ARG A 3 -18.39 2.08 6.69
CA ARG A 3 -17.16 1.39 6.31
C ARG A 3 -17.63 0.01 5.90
N LEU A 4 -18.18 -0.08 4.68
CA LEU A 4 -18.34 -1.36 4.03
C LEU A 4 -16.93 -1.94 4.03
N PRO A 5 -16.72 -3.07 4.70
CA PRO A 5 -15.63 -3.95 4.32
C PRO A 5 -16.08 -4.48 2.98
N LEU A 6 -15.82 -3.71 1.93
CA LEU A 6 -16.13 -4.08 0.56
C LEU A 6 -15.04 -5.06 0.11
N ALA A 7 -14.94 -6.17 0.84
CA ALA A 7 -14.32 -7.39 0.37
C ALA A 7 -15.44 -8.20 -0.29
N LEU A 8 -15.27 -8.45 -1.59
CA LEU A 8 -16.09 -9.27 -2.48
C LEU A 8 -17.41 -8.66 -3.00
N LEU A 9 -17.29 -7.88 -4.07
CA LEU A 9 -18.19 -8.03 -5.23
C LEU A 9 -17.92 -9.40 -5.87
N ILE A 10 -18.63 -10.44 -5.40
CA ILE A 10 -18.99 -11.56 -6.27
C ILE A 10 -20.41 -11.25 -6.74
N ALA A 11 -20.55 -10.92 -8.02
CA ALA A 11 -21.85 -10.87 -8.67
C ALA A 11 -22.48 -12.28 -8.60
N LEU A 12 -23.51 -12.45 -7.77
CA LEU A 12 -24.45 -13.55 -7.89
C LEU A 12 -25.66 -13.02 -8.66
N VAL A 13 -25.72 -13.36 -9.94
CA VAL A 13 -26.94 -13.29 -10.73
C VAL A 13 -27.90 -14.31 -10.12
N ALA A 14 -28.84 -13.85 -9.29
CA ALA A 14 -29.97 -14.65 -8.85
C ALA A 14 -31.09 -14.51 -9.88
N GLY A 15 -31.10 -15.43 -10.86
CA GLY A 15 -32.22 -15.67 -11.77
C GLY A 15 -32.47 -17.17 -11.86
N CYS A 16 -33.59 -17.61 -11.28
CA CYS A 16 -34.27 -18.89 -11.46
C CYS A 16 -33.42 -20.18 -11.47
N ALA A 17 -33.40 -20.86 -10.32
CA ALA A 17 -33.03 -22.27 -10.23
C ALA A 17 -34.08 -23.14 -10.94
N GLN A 18 -33.81 -23.52 -12.19
CA GLN A 18 -34.39 -24.69 -12.82
C GLN A 18 -33.27 -25.45 -13.55
N HIS A 19 -32.94 -26.64 -13.03
CA HIS A 19 -32.08 -27.67 -13.63
C HIS A 19 -30.72 -27.18 -14.17
N ALA A 20 -29.72 -27.08 -13.29
CA ALA A 20 -28.33 -27.06 -13.74
C ALA A 20 -27.97 -28.47 -14.28
N PRO A 21 -27.52 -28.61 -15.54
CA PRO A 21 -26.95 -29.86 -16.02
C PRO A 21 -25.71 -30.20 -15.19
N ALA A 22 -25.42 -31.49 -15.03
CA ALA A 22 -24.18 -31.96 -14.41
C ALA A 22 -22.97 -31.23 -15.02
N PRO A 23 -21.98 -30.82 -14.22
CA PRO A 23 -20.82 -30.09 -14.73
C PRO A 23 -20.14 -30.94 -15.80
N GLU A 24 -20.13 -30.45 -17.04
CA GLU A 24 -19.30 -31.03 -18.08
C GLU A 24 -17.86 -31.08 -17.58
N PRO A 25 -17.11 -32.18 -17.85
CA PRO A 25 -15.69 -32.23 -17.54
C PRO A 25 -15.03 -30.99 -18.14
N ALA A 26 -14.29 -30.23 -17.31
CA ALA A 26 -13.63 -29.02 -17.74
C ALA A 26 -12.82 -29.30 -19.00
N LYS A 27 -13.16 -28.62 -20.10
CA LYS A 27 -12.39 -28.72 -21.34
C LYS A 27 -10.94 -28.37 -21.03
N PRO A 28 -9.96 -29.08 -21.59
CA PRO A 28 -8.55 -28.74 -21.40
C PRO A 28 -8.33 -27.27 -21.72
N HIS A 29 -7.75 -26.51 -20.80
CA HIS A 29 -7.39 -25.11 -21.04
C HIS A 29 -6.35 -25.07 -22.15
N VAL A 30 -6.68 -24.39 -23.25
CA VAL A 30 -5.73 -24.11 -24.32
C VAL A 30 -5.16 -22.72 -24.01
N PRO A 31 -3.85 -22.60 -23.71
CA PRO A 31 -3.24 -21.31 -23.44
C PRO A 31 -3.45 -20.35 -24.62
N SER A 32 -3.89 -19.14 -24.31
CA SER A 32 -3.86 -18.02 -25.26
C SER A 32 -2.41 -17.64 -25.60
N ASP A 33 -2.21 -16.98 -26.73
CA ASP A 33 -0.88 -16.48 -27.13
C ASP A 33 -0.25 -15.60 -26.05
N ALA A 34 -1.05 -14.80 -25.34
CA ALA A 34 -0.58 -13.96 -24.24
C ALA A 34 -0.11 -14.77 -23.03
N GLU A 35 -0.80 -15.87 -22.68
CA GLU A 35 -0.37 -16.80 -21.63
C GLU A 35 0.91 -17.52 -22.03
N GLN A 36 1.04 -17.91 -23.30
CA GLN A 36 2.26 -18.54 -23.80
C GLN A 36 3.45 -17.57 -23.75
N MET A 37 3.31 -16.33 -24.24
CA MET A 37 4.36 -15.31 -24.16
C MET A 37 4.80 -15.04 -22.72
N LEU A 38 3.85 -15.02 -21.78
CA LEU A 38 4.12 -14.86 -20.37
C LEU A 38 4.90 -16.07 -19.82
N SER A 39 4.44 -17.29 -20.11
CA SER A 39 5.15 -18.52 -19.72
C SER A 39 6.60 -18.52 -20.25
N ASP A 40 6.79 -18.23 -21.54
CA ASP A 40 8.12 -18.18 -22.16
C ASP A 40 9.02 -17.14 -21.49
N THR A 41 8.45 -15.99 -21.12
CA THR A 41 9.18 -14.94 -20.38
C THR A 41 9.61 -15.41 -18.99
N LEU A 42 8.76 -16.15 -18.28
CA LEU A 42 9.07 -16.70 -16.95
C LEU A 42 10.13 -17.82 -17.00
N ALA A 43 10.27 -18.49 -18.13
CA ALA A 43 11.28 -19.52 -18.36
C ALA A 43 12.70 -18.95 -18.58
N LEU A 44 12.83 -17.63 -18.83
CA LEU A 44 14.11 -17.00 -19.10
C LEU A 44 14.95 -16.84 -17.83
N PRO A 45 16.29 -16.87 -17.94
CA PRO A 45 17.16 -16.59 -16.80
C PRO A 45 17.01 -15.14 -16.34
N PRO A 46 17.10 -14.87 -15.02
CA PRO A 46 17.19 -13.51 -14.51
C PRO A 46 18.42 -12.78 -15.05
N VAL A 47 18.26 -11.52 -15.46
CA VAL A 47 19.40 -10.66 -15.82
C VAL A 47 20.23 -10.39 -14.54
N PRO A 48 21.51 -10.81 -14.47
CA PRO A 48 22.28 -10.79 -13.22
C PRO A 48 22.32 -9.43 -12.52
N GLU A 49 22.52 -8.35 -13.27
CA GLU A 49 22.62 -6.98 -12.69
C GLU A 49 21.31 -6.48 -12.10
N SER A 50 20.18 -7.12 -12.45
CA SER A 50 18.86 -6.75 -11.97
C SER A 50 18.42 -7.55 -10.75
N VAL A 51 19.13 -8.61 -10.37
CA VAL A 51 18.70 -9.49 -9.28
C VAL A 51 18.88 -8.78 -7.94
N MET A 52 17.75 -8.51 -7.29
CA MET A 52 17.67 -7.94 -5.96
C MET A 52 16.79 -8.83 -5.08
N ARG A 53 17.17 -9.06 -3.83
CA ARG A 53 16.35 -9.82 -2.88
C ARG A 53 15.69 -8.91 -1.86
N ASN A 54 14.45 -9.21 -1.51
CA ASN A 54 13.72 -8.61 -0.41
C ASN A 54 12.94 -9.69 0.36
N GLY A 55 13.44 -10.05 1.53
CA GLY A 55 12.92 -11.21 2.27
C GLY A 55 13.06 -12.49 1.44
N ASP A 56 11.94 -13.15 1.16
CA ASP A 56 11.89 -14.35 0.33
C ASP A 56 11.72 -14.07 -1.18
N THR A 57 11.47 -12.82 -1.56
CA THR A 57 11.19 -12.44 -2.95
C THR A 57 12.44 -11.97 -3.67
N LEU A 58 12.67 -12.44 -4.89
CA LEU A 58 13.59 -11.83 -5.85
C LEU A 58 12.83 -10.89 -6.79
N SER A 59 13.34 -9.68 -6.95
CA SER A 59 12.97 -8.77 -8.02
C SER A 59 14.06 -8.83 -9.10
N TYR A 60 13.68 -9.03 -10.35
CA TYR A 60 14.62 -9.11 -11.47
C TYR A 60 13.98 -8.72 -12.80
N LEU A 61 14.79 -8.58 -13.83
CA LEU A 61 14.36 -8.43 -15.22
C LEU A 61 14.58 -9.75 -15.98
N ALA A 62 13.61 -10.12 -16.82
CA ALA A 62 13.77 -11.12 -17.86
C ALA A 62 13.75 -10.42 -19.22
N VAL A 63 14.69 -10.76 -20.10
CA VAL A 63 14.84 -10.15 -21.44
C VAL A 63 14.68 -11.23 -22.49
N PRO A 64 13.52 -11.31 -23.16
CA PRO A 64 13.34 -12.24 -24.26
C PRO A 64 14.29 -11.95 -25.42
N PRO A 65 14.74 -12.99 -26.16
CA PRO A 65 15.53 -12.79 -27.36
C PRO A 65 14.71 -12.07 -28.43
N VAL A 66 15.38 -11.25 -29.23
CA VAL A 66 14.79 -10.65 -30.42
C VAL A 66 14.58 -11.74 -31.46
N THR A 67 13.36 -11.85 -32.00
CA THR A 67 12.98 -12.83 -33.03
C THR A 67 12.27 -12.12 -34.19
N GLU A 68 11.99 -12.81 -35.30
CA GLU A 68 11.20 -12.23 -36.39
C GLU A 68 9.77 -11.86 -35.93
N GLN A 69 9.20 -12.63 -35.01
CA GLN A 69 7.87 -12.40 -34.43
C GLN A 69 7.88 -11.34 -33.32
N GLN A 70 9.03 -11.12 -32.68
CA GLN A 70 9.24 -10.11 -31.63
C GLN A 70 10.51 -9.29 -31.97
N PRO A 71 10.43 -8.38 -32.96
CA PRO A 71 11.62 -7.68 -33.48
C PRO A 71 12.12 -6.56 -32.55
N TYR A 72 11.35 -6.22 -31.51
CA TYR A 72 11.68 -5.14 -30.57
C TYR A 72 12.13 -5.70 -29.23
N PRO A 73 13.31 -5.30 -28.71
CA PRO A 73 13.76 -5.73 -27.41
C PRO A 73 12.88 -5.13 -26.32
N PHE A 74 12.52 -5.96 -25.33
CA PHE A 74 11.87 -5.51 -24.11
C PHE A 74 12.39 -6.31 -22.92
N ALA A 75 12.20 -5.75 -21.73
CA ALA A 75 12.44 -6.45 -20.46
C ALA A 75 11.15 -6.52 -19.66
N ALA A 76 10.83 -7.67 -19.09
CA ALA A 76 9.76 -7.81 -18.12
C ALA A 76 10.33 -7.71 -16.70
N GLN A 77 9.75 -6.85 -15.86
CA GLN A 77 10.10 -6.83 -14.44
C GLN A 77 9.21 -7.82 -13.69
N ILE A 78 9.86 -8.76 -13.01
CA ILE A 78 9.22 -9.86 -12.29
C ILE A 78 9.65 -9.78 -10.83
N GLU A 79 8.69 -9.93 -9.92
CA GLU A 79 8.93 -10.25 -8.52
C GLU A 79 8.42 -11.65 -8.24
N ALA A 80 9.27 -12.52 -7.69
CA ALA A 80 8.91 -13.89 -7.41
C ALA A 80 9.49 -14.41 -6.10
N SER A 81 8.66 -15.12 -5.34
CA SER A 81 9.07 -15.77 -4.12
C SER A 81 9.94 -17.01 -4.40
N CYS A 82 11.00 -17.16 -3.61
CA CYS A 82 11.86 -18.32 -3.62
C CYS A 82 11.22 -19.55 -2.95
N ALA A 83 10.19 -19.39 -2.11
CA ALA A 83 9.57 -20.47 -1.33
C ALA A 83 8.05 -20.64 -1.50
N SER A 84 7.26 -19.56 -1.55
CA SER A 84 5.78 -19.58 -1.54
C SER A 84 5.13 -19.73 -2.91
N HIS A 85 5.92 -19.77 -3.99
CA HIS A 85 5.42 -19.94 -5.35
C HIS A 85 4.46 -18.84 -5.81
N GLU A 86 4.67 -17.61 -5.36
CA GLU A 86 3.96 -16.44 -5.83
C GLU A 86 4.86 -15.63 -6.76
N ALA A 87 4.29 -15.11 -7.84
CA ALA A 87 4.98 -14.20 -8.74
C ALA A 87 4.06 -13.06 -9.18
N SER A 88 4.66 -11.92 -9.49
CA SER A 88 3.96 -10.76 -10.04
C SER A 88 4.82 -10.03 -11.06
N ILE A 89 4.19 -9.27 -11.93
CA ILE A 89 4.83 -8.47 -12.97
C ILE A 89 4.40 -7.02 -12.81
N ALA A 90 5.36 -6.12 -12.62
CA ALA A 90 5.09 -4.70 -12.47
C ALA A 90 4.90 -4.01 -13.82
N TYR A 91 5.85 -4.22 -14.75
CA TYR A 91 5.88 -3.52 -16.03
C TYR A 91 6.67 -4.28 -17.10
N LEU A 92 6.45 -3.89 -18.35
CA LEU A 92 7.34 -4.15 -19.47
C LEU A 92 8.11 -2.87 -19.83
N GLN A 93 9.40 -3.01 -20.07
CA GLN A 93 10.32 -1.94 -20.46
C GLN A 93 10.76 -2.15 -21.92
N GLY A 94 10.20 -1.37 -22.83
CA GLY A 94 10.68 -1.22 -24.22
C GLY A 94 11.15 0.22 -24.46
N GLU A 95 10.80 0.81 -25.61
CA GLU A 95 10.97 2.26 -25.83
C GLU A 95 10.22 3.11 -24.81
N LYS A 96 9.06 2.62 -24.37
CA LYS A 96 8.26 3.19 -23.27
C LYS A 96 7.93 2.11 -22.26
N ARG A 97 7.60 2.55 -21.04
CA ARG A 97 7.08 1.67 -19.98
C ARG A 97 5.64 1.29 -20.30
N VAL A 98 5.33 0.01 -20.16
CA VAL A 98 3.94 -0.50 -20.22
C VAL A 98 3.59 -1.07 -18.85
N TYR A 99 2.57 -0.49 -18.23
CA TYR A 99 1.96 -1.00 -17.01
C TYR A 99 0.66 -1.72 -17.34
N PHE A 100 0.47 -2.93 -16.82
CA PHE A 100 -0.68 -3.75 -17.18
C PHE A 100 -2.00 -3.15 -16.68
N GLY A 101 -2.89 -2.83 -17.63
CA GLY A 101 -4.18 -2.17 -17.35
C GLY A 101 -4.11 -0.64 -17.35
N SER A 102 -2.96 -0.06 -17.68
CA SER A 102 -2.84 1.37 -17.91
C SER A 102 -3.21 1.70 -19.36
N THR A 103 -4.13 2.63 -19.57
CA THR A 103 -4.55 3.09 -20.92
C THR A 103 -3.77 4.32 -21.39
N ASN A 104 -3.08 5.02 -20.49
CA ASN A 104 -2.34 6.25 -20.74
C ASN A 104 -0.86 6.17 -20.36
N GLY A 105 -0.37 4.96 -20.05
CA GLY A 105 1.02 4.70 -19.67
C GLY A 105 1.38 5.10 -18.23
N THR A 106 0.43 5.59 -17.44
CA THR A 106 0.64 5.86 -16.01
C THR A 106 0.80 4.58 -15.20
N TYR A 107 1.49 4.67 -14.06
CA TYR A 107 1.73 3.55 -13.16
C TYR A 107 0.43 2.82 -12.79
N MET A 108 0.49 1.49 -12.90
CA MET A 108 -0.48 0.58 -12.31
C MET A 108 0.27 -0.41 -11.40
N PRO A 109 -0.34 -0.83 -10.27
CA PRO A 109 0.24 -1.83 -9.39
C PRO A 109 0.60 -3.13 -10.12
N PRO A 110 1.60 -3.88 -9.61
CA PRO A 110 1.95 -5.18 -10.16
C PRO A 110 0.75 -6.13 -10.24
N ARG A 111 0.72 -6.96 -11.29
CA ARG A 111 -0.28 -8.01 -11.46
C ARG A 111 0.31 -9.35 -11.10
N ASN A 112 -0.45 -10.14 -10.34
CA ASN A 112 -0.07 -11.51 -10.03
C ASN A 112 -0.03 -12.35 -11.31
N VAL A 113 0.99 -13.19 -11.40
CA VAL A 113 1.07 -14.25 -12.41
C VAL A 113 0.02 -15.31 -12.04
N PRO A 114 -0.82 -15.77 -13.00
CA PRO A 114 -1.78 -16.84 -12.74
C PRO A 114 -1.10 -18.12 -12.25
N ASP A 115 -1.72 -18.82 -11.30
CA ASP A 115 -1.14 -19.99 -10.62
C ASP A 115 -0.68 -21.07 -11.61
N GLU A 116 -1.42 -21.25 -12.70
CA GLU A 116 -1.12 -22.17 -13.80
C GLU A 116 0.21 -21.88 -14.50
N LEU A 117 0.65 -20.62 -14.55
CA LEU A 117 1.90 -20.19 -15.21
C LEU A 117 3.08 -20.11 -14.24
N VAL A 118 2.84 -20.06 -12.93
CA VAL A 118 3.92 -20.03 -11.92
C VAL A 118 4.77 -21.29 -12.00
N HIS A 119 4.21 -22.44 -12.41
CA HIS A 119 4.98 -23.68 -12.56
C HIS A 119 6.20 -23.54 -13.49
N THR A 120 6.09 -22.77 -14.58
CA THR A 120 7.23 -22.52 -15.48
C THR A 120 8.39 -21.85 -14.75
N LEU A 121 8.10 -20.89 -13.87
CA LEU A 121 9.11 -20.27 -13.03
C LEU A 121 9.70 -21.24 -12.01
N LYS A 122 8.88 -22.12 -11.44
CA LYS A 122 9.35 -23.15 -10.50
C LYS A 122 10.32 -24.12 -11.13
N ASP A 123 10.25 -24.37 -12.43
CA ASP A 123 11.14 -25.32 -13.09
C ASP A 123 12.39 -24.64 -13.68
N ASN A 124 12.42 -23.31 -13.67
CA ASN A 124 13.55 -22.51 -14.13
C ASN A 124 14.78 -22.69 -13.21
N ALA A 125 15.77 -23.45 -13.69
CA ALA A 125 17.00 -23.72 -12.95
C ALA A 125 17.83 -22.46 -12.66
N ALA A 126 17.82 -21.48 -13.56
CA ALA A 126 18.54 -20.21 -13.35
C ALA A 126 17.89 -19.37 -12.25
N PHE A 127 16.55 -19.35 -12.18
CA PHE A 127 15.84 -18.71 -11.07
C PHE A 127 16.16 -19.38 -9.73
N LYS A 128 16.13 -20.72 -9.66
CA LYS A 128 16.53 -21.46 -8.44
C LYS A 128 17.95 -21.13 -8.00
N ALA A 129 18.90 -21.09 -8.95
CA ALA A 129 20.28 -20.72 -8.67
C ALA A 129 20.39 -19.29 -8.14
N ALA A 130 19.65 -18.33 -8.73
CA ALA A 130 19.60 -16.95 -8.25
C ALA A 130 19.07 -16.85 -6.80
N CYS A 131 18.02 -17.62 -6.47
CA CYS A 131 17.46 -17.70 -5.11
C CYS A 131 18.47 -18.21 -4.08
N GLN A 132 19.33 -19.16 -4.46
CA GLN A 132 20.38 -19.70 -3.59
C GLN A 132 21.59 -18.77 -3.48
N ALA A 133 21.97 -18.11 -4.58
CA ALA A 133 23.17 -17.28 -4.65
C ALA A 133 22.97 -15.84 -4.11
N THR A 134 21.72 -15.41 -3.92
CA THR A 134 21.38 -14.07 -3.45
C THR A 134 20.92 -14.14 -2.00
N ALA A 135 21.78 -13.73 -1.06
CA ALA A 135 21.43 -13.68 0.36
C ALA A 135 20.33 -12.64 0.63
N ALA A 136 19.61 -12.80 1.75
CA ALA A 136 18.68 -11.78 2.22
C ALA A 136 19.45 -10.47 2.52
N PRO A 137 18.88 -9.31 2.16
CA PRO A 137 19.59 -8.05 2.29
C PRO A 137 19.84 -7.69 3.76
N GLU A 138 20.99 -7.08 4.01
CA GLU A 138 21.34 -6.53 5.31
C GLU A 138 21.63 -5.04 5.18
N TRP A 139 20.55 -4.26 5.15
CA TRP A 139 20.59 -2.81 5.00
C TRP A 139 21.21 -2.12 6.21
N ARG A 140 22.25 -1.33 5.96
CA ARG A 140 22.95 -0.51 6.94
C ARG A 140 22.90 0.97 6.56
N VAL A 141 22.75 1.84 7.55
CA VAL A 141 22.70 3.30 7.34
C VAL A 141 24.11 3.85 7.22
N VAL A 142 24.46 4.35 6.02
CA VAL A 142 25.74 5.03 5.77
C VAL A 142 25.64 6.50 6.17
N LYS A 143 24.54 7.16 5.79
CA LYS A 143 24.27 8.57 6.09
C LYS A 143 22.77 8.79 6.23
N GLY A 144 22.35 9.57 7.23
CA GLY A 144 20.93 9.88 7.44
C GLY A 144 20.70 10.93 8.54
N GLY A 145 19.43 11.31 8.70
CA GLY A 145 18.91 12.29 9.65
C GLY A 145 17.39 12.41 9.54
N ASN A 146 16.73 13.14 10.46
CA ASN A 146 15.27 13.07 10.60
C ASN A 146 14.45 13.63 9.42
N ASP A 147 15.03 14.48 8.56
CA ASP A 147 14.32 15.14 7.45
C ASP A 147 15.08 15.12 6.12
N VAL A 148 16.08 14.24 6.00
CA VAL A 148 16.86 14.04 4.77
C VAL A 148 16.63 12.63 4.23
N PHE A 149 16.98 12.41 2.97
CA PHE A 149 17.10 11.06 2.45
C PHE A 149 18.17 10.30 3.24
N TRP A 150 17.99 9.00 3.43
CA TRP A 150 19.05 8.15 3.99
C TRP A 150 19.73 7.40 2.87
N VAL A 151 21.06 7.32 2.92
CA VAL A 151 21.86 6.46 2.04
C VAL A 151 22.15 5.17 2.79
N LEU A 152 21.73 4.07 2.19
CA LEU A 152 21.84 2.72 2.73
C LEU A 152 22.77 1.87 1.88
N LEU A 153 23.40 0.89 2.51
CA LEU A 153 24.22 -0.13 1.89
C LEU A 153 23.67 -1.50 2.26
N ASP A 154 23.43 -2.38 1.29
CA ASP A 154 23.19 -3.79 1.56
C ASP A 154 24.53 -4.51 1.72
N ARG A 155 24.91 -4.83 2.96
CA ARG A 155 26.20 -5.46 3.24
C ARG A 155 26.31 -6.86 2.62
N ASN A 156 25.21 -7.60 2.51
CA ASN A 156 25.21 -8.96 1.98
C ASN A 156 25.30 -9.01 0.45
N SER A 157 25.09 -7.87 -0.21
CA SER A 157 25.22 -7.77 -1.66
C SER A 157 26.66 -7.53 -2.15
N ILE A 158 27.59 -7.18 -1.25
CA ILE A 158 28.96 -6.79 -1.60
C ILE A 158 29.72 -8.00 -2.15
N LYS A 159 30.13 -7.90 -3.42
CA LYS A 159 30.89 -8.95 -4.13
C LYS A 159 32.04 -8.32 -4.90
N ALA A 160 33.23 -8.91 -4.78
CA ALA A 160 34.35 -8.57 -5.64
C ALA A 160 34.12 -9.18 -7.03
N ASP A 161 34.35 -8.40 -8.08
CA ASP A 161 34.32 -8.84 -9.47
C ASP A 161 35.47 -8.20 -10.24
N GLY A 162 36.55 -8.97 -10.42
CA GLY A 162 37.79 -8.45 -10.99
C GLY A 162 38.36 -7.29 -10.17
N SER A 163 38.52 -6.13 -10.79
CA SER A 163 39.00 -4.89 -10.13
C SER A 163 37.87 -4.05 -9.52
N GLU A 164 36.62 -4.46 -9.70
CA GLU A 164 35.45 -3.73 -9.20
C GLU A 164 34.83 -4.43 -7.99
N VAL A 165 34.15 -3.65 -7.17
CA VAL A 165 33.26 -4.15 -6.11
C VAL A 165 31.83 -3.83 -6.52
N ARG A 166 30.97 -4.86 -6.55
CA ARG A 166 29.55 -4.74 -6.87
C ARG A 166 28.70 -4.85 -5.63
N PHE A 167 27.67 -4.01 -5.52
CA PHE A 167 26.77 -3.99 -4.36
C PHE A 167 25.48 -3.21 -4.64
N TRP A 168 24.44 -3.53 -3.90
CA TRP A 168 23.20 -2.77 -3.81
C TRP A 168 23.30 -1.69 -2.73
N ALA A 169 22.84 -0.50 -3.07
CA ALA A 169 22.61 0.62 -2.19
C ALA A 169 21.14 1.04 -2.26
N ALA A 170 20.71 1.89 -1.33
CA ALA A 170 19.39 2.50 -1.42
C ALA A 170 19.38 3.95 -0.96
N LEU A 171 18.52 4.74 -1.59
CA LEU A 171 18.12 6.07 -1.18
C LEU A 171 16.73 6.00 -0.56
N ASP A 172 16.64 6.08 0.76
CA ASP A 172 15.36 6.10 1.47
C ASP A 172 14.83 7.53 1.53
N GLU A 173 13.73 7.79 0.83
CA GLU A 173 13.07 9.10 0.81
C GLU A 173 12.32 9.33 2.14
N PRO A 174 12.27 10.56 2.70
CA PRO A 174 11.51 10.84 3.92
C PRO A 174 9.99 10.74 3.72
N THR A 175 9.52 10.86 2.48
CA THR A 175 8.11 10.72 2.08
C THR A 175 8.01 9.90 0.81
N VAL A 176 6.84 9.34 0.52
CA VAL A 176 6.61 8.67 -0.77
C VAL A 176 6.53 9.73 -1.86
N THR A 177 7.37 9.59 -2.90
CA THR A 177 7.45 10.48 -4.05
C THR A 177 6.81 9.85 -5.29
N LEU A 178 6.56 10.66 -6.33
CA LEU A 178 6.08 10.19 -7.64
C LEU A 178 7.19 10.32 -8.68
N GLY A 179 7.73 9.19 -9.12
CA GLY A 179 8.72 9.11 -10.18
C GLY A 179 8.18 9.59 -11.52
N ARG A 180 8.90 10.50 -12.18
CA ARG A 180 8.61 10.91 -13.56
C ARG A 180 9.24 9.89 -14.54
N PRO A 181 8.65 9.65 -15.72
CA PRO A 181 7.44 10.29 -16.26
C PRO A 181 6.13 9.55 -15.90
N TYR A 182 6.20 8.38 -15.28
CA TYR A 182 5.04 7.47 -15.19
C TYR A 182 4.19 7.63 -13.93
N HIS A 183 4.57 8.53 -13.02
CA HIS A 183 3.93 8.72 -11.71
C HIS A 183 3.93 7.43 -10.87
N ALA A 184 5.02 6.66 -10.94
CA ALA A 184 5.20 5.49 -10.10
C ALA A 184 5.54 5.92 -8.65
N PRO A 185 4.88 5.36 -7.63
CA PRO A 185 5.20 5.68 -6.24
C PRO A 185 6.58 5.14 -5.87
N SER A 186 7.41 5.96 -5.23
CA SER A 186 8.75 5.58 -4.77
C SER A 186 8.96 6.02 -3.33
N ALA A 187 9.07 5.02 -2.45
CA ALA A 187 9.50 5.17 -1.06
C ALA A 187 11.03 5.10 -0.95
N GLN A 188 11.62 4.24 -1.75
CA GLN A 188 13.06 4.02 -1.81
C GLN A 188 13.47 3.90 -3.27
N LYS A 189 14.68 4.37 -3.57
CA LYS A 189 15.41 3.97 -4.77
C LYS A 189 16.43 2.93 -4.38
N ARG A 190 16.46 1.79 -5.04
CA ARG A 190 17.47 0.75 -4.82
C ARG A 190 18.35 0.66 -6.05
N GLU A 191 19.65 0.74 -5.86
CA GLU A 191 20.61 0.98 -6.92
C GLU A 191 21.76 -0.02 -6.85
N HIS A 192 22.04 -0.71 -7.94
CA HIS A 192 23.15 -1.65 -8.06
C HIS A 192 24.34 -0.95 -8.69
N TYR A 193 25.45 -0.90 -7.96
CA TYR A 193 26.68 -0.24 -8.38
C TYR A 193 27.79 -1.24 -8.67
N ALA A 194 28.68 -0.87 -9.60
CA ALA A 194 30.05 -1.37 -9.67
C ALA A 194 31.02 -0.22 -9.39
N VAL A 195 31.97 -0.41 -8.48
CA VAL A 195 32.95 0.61 -8.08
C VAL A 195 34.36 0.07 -8.24
N ASP A 196 35.19 0.78 -9.01
CA ASP A 196 36.63 0.56 -9.08
C ASP A 196 37.31 1.47 -8.05
N CYS A 197 37.68 0.88 -6.90
CA CYS A 197 38.27 1.61 -5.79
C CYS A 197 39.67 2.14 -6.09
N SER A 198 40.40 1.52 -7.01
CA SER A 198 41.74 1.96 -7.41
C SER A 198 41.68 3.19 -8.32
N LYS A 199 40.71 3.21 -9.24
CA LYS A 199 40.50 4.32 -10.18
C LYS A 199 39.58 5.40 -9.64
N GLN A 200 38.93 5.17 -8.49
CA GLN A 200 37.93 6.06 -7.91
C GLN A 200 36.81 6.38 -8.91
N THR A 201 36.31 5.34 -9.59
CA THR A 201 35.20 5.43 -10.56
C THR A 201 34.08 4.48 -10.20
N PHE A 202 32.86 4.81 -10.61
CA PHE A 202 31.68 3.96 -10.41
C PHE A 202 30.80 3.89 -11.66
N ARG A 203 29.97 2.86 -11.73
CA ARG A 203 28.92 2.65 -12.73
C ARG A 203 27.63 2.26 -12.02
N LEU A 204 26.51 2.89 -12.41
CA LEU A 204 25.17 2.46 -12.00
C LEU A 204 24.69 1.42 -13.01
N LEU A 205 24.47 0.19 -12.54
CA LEU A 205 24.08 -0.96 -13.37
C LEU A 205 22.56 -1.11 -13.44
N MET A 206 21.89 -0.93 -12.31
CA MET A 206 20.44 -1.06 -12.18
C MET A 206 19.90 -0.05 -11.16
N GLY A 207 18.71 0.49 -11.42
CA GLY A 207 17.92 1.22 -10.43
C GLY A 207 16.49 0.69 -10.37
N TYR A 208 15.93 0.52 -9.17
CA TYR A 208 14.53 0.24 -8.92
C TYR A 208 13.93 1.34 -8.06
N ASP A 209 12.74 1.82 -8.42
CA ASP A 209 11.85 2.48 -7.48
C ASP A 209 11.05 1.40 -6.75
N VAL A 210 10.99 1.47 -5.42
CA VAL A 210 10.20 0.55 -4.60
C VAL A 210 9.20 1.31 -3.74
N ASP A 211 8.00 0.75 -3.56
CA ASP A 211 6.99 1.29 -2.65
C ASP A 211 7.30 0.98 -1.18
N GLU A 212 6.48 1.51 -0.27
CA GLU A 212 6.58 1.27 1.18
C GLU A 212 6.40 -0.20 1.59
N ARG A 213 5.95 -1.06 0.67
CA ARG A 213 5.83 -2.50 0.86
C ARG A 213 7.02 -3.26 0.27
N ASN A 214 8.06 -2.53 -0.14
CA ASN A 214 9.25 -3.04 -0.82
C ASN A 214 8.96 -3.76 -2.14
N ARG A 215 7.86 -3.40 -2.82
CA ARG A 215 7.58 -3.91 -4.16
C ARG A 215 8.14 -2.96 -5.20
N VAL A 216 8.70 -3.51 -6.26
CA VAL A 216 9.16 -2.71 -7.40
C VAL A 216 7.97 -2.04 -8.09
N THR A 217 8.07 -0.73 -8.27
CA THR A 217 7.05 0.10 -8.94
C THR A 217 7.53 0.61 -10.29
N ASP A 218 8.83 0.89 -10.41
CA ASP A 218 9.50 1.32 -11.64
C ASP A 218 10.98 0.91 -11.58
N GLY A 219 11.74 1.15 -12.64
CA GLY A 219 13.18 0.89 -12.63
C GLY A 219 13.87 1.10 -13.97
N LYS A 220 15.18 0.90 -14.02
CA LYS A 220 15.96 1.04 -15.24
C LYS A 220 17.22 0.20 -15.17
N LEU A 221 17.37 -0.68 -16.15
CA LEU A 221 18.65 -1.30 -16.46
C LEU A 221 19.48 -0.33 -17.31
N PHE A 222 20.72 -0.12 -16.91
CA PHE A 222 21.65 0.71 -17.64
C PHE A 222 22.52 -0.21 -18.50
N ASN A 223 22.31 -0.15 -19.82
CA ASN A 223 23.13 -0.90 -20.78
C ASN A 223 24.47 -0.20 -20.96
N ASP A 224 25.56 -0.94 -20.81
CA ASP A 224 26.94 -0.47 -20.98
C ASP A 224 27.26 0.89 -20.33
N PRO A 225 26.96 1.06 -19.03
CA PRO A 225 27.15 2.32 -18.34
C PRO A 225 28.64 2.69 -18.35
N GLN A 226 28.94 3.95 -18.70
CA GLN A 226 30.32 4.44 -18.72
C GLN A 226 30.79 4.79 -17.30
N PRO A 227 32.04 4.46 -16.92
CA PRO A 227 32.60 4.83 -15.63
C PRO A 227 32.54 6.34 -15.38
N GLN A 228 32.08 6.74 -14.20
CA GLN A 228 32.06 8.13 -13.73
C GLN A 228 33.00 8.29 -12.53
N PRO A 229 33.77 9.40 -12.41
CA PRO A 229 34.55 9.68 -11.22
C PRO A 229 33.67 9.79 -9.98
N VAL A 230 34.09 9.17 -8.87
CA VAL A 230 33.39 9.26 -7.56
C VAL A 230 33.19 10.72 -7.13
N SER A 231 34.17 11.59 -7.40
CA SER A 231 34.11 13.02 -7.08
C SER A 231 33.01 13.79 -7.80
N ARG A 232 32.40 13.24 -8.87
CA ARG A 232 31.24 13.85 -9.55
C ARG A 232 29.89 13.45 -8.93
N SER A 233 29.88 12.50 -8.01
CA SER A 233 28.66 12.17 -7.24
C SER A 233 28.40 13.19 -6.13
N VAL A 234 27.21 13.16 -5.55
CA VAL A 234 26.88 14.01 -4.39
C VAL A 234 27.58 13.50 -3.12
N PRO A 235 27.85 14.35 -2.10
CA PRO A 235 28.66 13.99 -0.93
C PRO A 235 28.23 12.71 -0.20
N GLU A 236 26.93 12.41 -0.16
CA GLU A 236 26.39 11.22 0.48
C GLU A 236 26.78 9.95 -0.27
N TYR A 237 26.77 9.98 -1.61
CA TYR A 237 27.24 8.87 -2.45
C TYR A 237 28.77 8.74 -2.43
N GLN A 238 29.51 9.85 -2.35
CA GLN A 238 30.96 9.79 -2.14
C GLN A 238 31.28 9.05 -0.83
N THR A 239 30.51 9.30 0.23
CA THR A 239 30.65 8.60 1.53
C THR A 239 30.32 7.11 1.41
N LEU A 240 29.27 6.76 0.66
CA LEU A 240 28.91 5.36 0.35
C LEU A 240 30.05 4.64 -0.37
N PHE A 241 30.57 5.21 -1.46
CA PHE A 241 31.65 4.60 -2.24
C PHE A 241 32.94 4.50 -1.43
N ALA A 242 33.28 5.52 -0.64
CA ALA A 242 34.41 5.47 0.28
C ALA A 242 34.25 4.38 1.35
N SER A 243 33.03 4.14 1.82
CA SER A 243 32.75 3.07 2.80
C SER A 243 33.00 1.68 2.20
N VAL A 244 32.51 1.44 0.98
CA VAL A 244 32.72 0.16 0.27
C VAL A 244 34.18 -0.07 -0.10
N CYS A 245 34.89 0.99 -0.50
CA CYS A 245 36.33 0.93 -0.79
C CYS A 245 37.23 0.91 0.47
N GLY A 246 36.63 1.02 1.64
CA GLY A 246 37.33 1.02 2.93
C GLY A 246 37.57 -0.39 3.47
N LYS A 247 37.69 -0.48 4.80
CA LYS A 247 37.91 -1.74 5.50
C LYS A 247 36.57 -2.45 5.79
N PRO A 248 36.43 -3.76 5.52
CA PRO A 248 35.20 -4.51 5.80
C PRO A 248 34.72 -4.41 7.26
N GLU A 249 35.63 -4.30 8.22
CA GLU A 249 35.29 -4.17 9.65
C GLU A 249 34.50 -2.89 9.94
N ALA A 250 34.76 -1.81 9.21
CA ALA A 250 34.03 -0.56 9.36
C ALA A 250 32.56 -0.69 8.91
N LEU A 251 32.29 -1.52 7.90
CA LEU A 251 30.93 -1.80 7.42
C LEU A 251 30.09 -2.56 8.45
N ALA A 252 30.73 -3.41 9.26
CA ALA A 252 30.06 -4.14 10.33
C ALA A 252 29.56 -3.21 11.47
N GLN A 253 30.19 -2.05 11.64
CA GLN A 253 29.84 -1.06 12.68
C GLN A 253 28.72 -0.10 12.25
N LEU A 254 28.28 -0.14 10.98
CA LEU A 254 27.21 0.72 10.51
C LEU A 254 25.87 0.36 11.20
N PRO A 255 25.05 1.35 11.61
CA PRO A 255 23.75 1.10 12.22
C PRO A 255 22.84 0.26 11.31
N ALA A 256 22.09 -0.66 11.89
CA ALA A 256 21.06 -1.40 11.17
C ALA A 256 19.94 -0.46 10.73
N TYR A 257 19.47 -0.62 9.49
CA TYR A 257 18.32 0.13 8.99
C TYR A 257 17.01 -0.40 9.57
N THR A 258 16.18 0.51 10.08
CA THR A 258 14.78 0.24 10.42
C THR A 258 13.92 1.06 9.47
N ALA A 259 12.99 0.41 8.79
CA ALA A 259 12.09 1.07 7.83
C ALA A 259 11.33 2.23 8.49
N ARG A 260 11.35 3.40 7.83
CA ARG A 260 10.54 4.54 8.25
C ARG A 260 9.10 4.32 7.81
N SER A 261 8.18 4.72 8.67
CA SER A 261 6.76 4.74 8.34
C SER A 261 6.44 6.00 7.55
N LYS A 262 5.97 5.86 6.30
CA LYS A 262 5.64 7.01 5.45
C LYS A 262 4.19 6.97 5.00
N ALA A 263 3.54 8.14 5.09
CA ALA A 263 2.18 8.30 4.65
C ALA A 263 2.03 7.95 3.17
N PRO A 264 0.91 7.31 2.75
CA PRO A 264 0.58 7.15 1.35
C PRO A 264 0.56 8.48 0.60
N ILE A 265 0.62 8.37 -0.72
CA ILE A 265 0.55 9.51 -1.61
C ILE A 265 -0.80 10.20 -1.44
N ASP A 266 -0.73 11.53 -1.32
CA ASP A 266 -1.91 12.38 -1.29
C ASP A 266 -2.58 12.34 -2.67
N THR A 267 -3.83 11.89 -2.71
CA THR A 267 -4.63 11.91 -3.93
C THR A 267 -5.70 12.97 -3.80
N PRO A 268 -5.90 13.83 -4.81
CA PRO A 268 -6.95 14.83 -4.78
C PRO A 268 -8.31 14.23 -4.43
N LEU A 269 -8.98 14.87 -3.48
CA LEU A 269 -10.33 14.56 -3.05
C LEU A 269 -11.33 15.58 -3.62
N PRO A 270 -12.61 15.19 -3.80
CA PRO A 270 -13.65 16.16 -4.06
C PRO A 270 -13.75 17.16 -2.90
N ALA A 271 -14.05 18.42 -3.22
CA ALA A 271 -14.17 19.46 -2.21
C ALA A 271 -15.32 19.16 -1.23
N VAL A 272 -15.09 19.42 0.06
CA VAL A 272 -16.14 19.27 1.08
C VAL A 272 -17.17 20.38 0.93
N GLY A 273 -18.44 20.00 0.81
CA GLY A 273 -19.55 20.95 0.62
C GLY A 273 -19.82 21.84 1.85
N ALA A 274 -20.34 23.05 1.61
CA ALA A 274 -20.64 24.01 2.67
C ALA A 274 -21.72 23.54 3.65
N VAL A 275 -22.73 22.78 3.19
CA VAL A 275 -23.81 22.28 4.05
C VAL A 275 -23.29 21.36 5.15
N PRO A 276 -22.51 20.29 4.85
CA PRO A 276 -21.82 19.52 5.89
C PRO A 276 -20.95 20.37 6.81
N MET A 277 -20.19 21.33 6.27
CA MET A 277 -19.32 22.19 7.09
C MET A 277 -20.10 23.05 8.08
N THR A 278 -21.25 23.59 7.69
CA THR A 278 -22.13 24.36 8.58
C THR A 278 -22.69 23.48 9.70
N ALA A 279 -23.11 22.26 9.39
CA ALA A 279 -23.60 21.31 10.40
C ALA A 279 -22.52 20.98 11.45
N LEU A 280 -21.26 20.82 11.02
CA LEU A 280 -20.13 20.59 11.92
C LEU A 280 -19.83 21.80 12.82
N LYS A 281 -19.91 23.02 12.28
CA LYS A 281 -19.74 24.24 13.07
C LYS A 281 -20.80 24.37 14.15
N HIS A 282 -22.04 24.00 13.88
CA HIS A 282 -23.14 24.06 14.86
C HIS A 282 -22.97 23.09 16.03
N LEU A 283 -22.16 22.03 15.89
CA LEU A 283 -21.84 21.15 17.02
C LEU A 283 -20.99 21.85 18.10
N ASN A 284 -20.29 22.95 17.74
CA ASN A 284 -19.47 23.75 18.63
C ASN A 284 -18.51 22.92 19.52
N LEU A 285 -17.91 21.88 18.92
CA LEU A 285 -16.96 21.01 19.63
C LEU A 285 -15.63 21.72 19.83
N ALA A 286 -15.09 21.62 21.06
CA ALA A 286 -13.76 22.14 21.37
C ALA A 286 -12.70 21.47 20.48
N PRO A 287 -11.65 22.19 20.04
CA PRO A 287 -10.55 21.59 19.32
C PRO A 287 -9.87 20.50 20.19
N PRO A 288 -9.37 19.42 19.59
CA PRO A 288 -8.75 18.36 20.37
C PRO A 288 -7.46 18.86 21.02
N ALA A 289 -7.24 18.49 22.28
CA ALA A 289 -6.04 18.87 23.04
C ALA A 289 -4.78 18.17 22.51
N LYS A 290 -4.95 16.96 21.98
CA LYS A 290 -3.90 16.13 21.38
C LYS A 290 -4.30 15.73 19.97
N ARG A 291 -3.31 15.43 19.13
CA ARG A 291 -3.55 14.96 17.75
C ARG A 291 -2.71 13.73 17.51
N PHE A 292 -3.30 12.75 16.84
CA PHE A 292 -2.54 11.66 16.25
C PHE A 292 -1.70 12.19 15.10
N LYS A 293 -0.51 11.61 14.94
CA LYS A 293 0.26 11.65 13.70
C LYS A 293 0.05 10.36 12.93
N GLN A 294 0.07 9.24 13.65
CA GLN A 294 -0.11 7.93 13.06
C GLN A 294 -0.79 6.96 14.03
N THR A 295 -1.62 6.07 13.50
CA THR A 295 -2.08 4.89 14.23
C THR A 295 -1.89 3.62 13.40
N LEU A 296 -1.80 2.49 14.12
CA LEU A 296 -1.89 1.15 13.55
C LEU A 296 -3.07 0.44 14.19
N GLU A 297 -4.07 0.11 13.39
CA GLU A 297 -5.18 -0.77 13.74
C GLU A 297 -4.89 -2.19 13.26
N THR A 298 -5.11 -3.17 14.14
CA THR A 298 -5.01 -4.60 13.79
C THR A 298 -6.26 -5.33 14.22
N GLY A 299 -6.58 -6.47 13.62
CA GLY A 299 -7.81 -7.17 13.97
C GLY A 299 -8.13 -8.35 13.08
N THR A 300 -9.40 -8.75 13.10
CA THR A 300 -9.94 -9.78 12.21
C THR A 300 -11.28 -9.34 11.66
N ALA A 301 -11.43 -9.42 10.35
CA ALA A 301 -12.68 -9.35 9.63
C ALA A 301 -13.19 -10.77 9.41
N ASN A 302 -14.41 -11.06 9.85
CA ASN A 302 -15.02 -12.37 9.73
C ASN A 302 -16.17 -12.28 8.73
N THR A 303 -16.16 -13.13 7.72
CA THR A 303 -17.22 -13.29 6.73
C THR A 303 -17.85 -14.67 6.84
N SER A 304 -18.95 -14.90 6.13
CA SER A 304 -19.54 -16.24 6.02
C SER A 304 -18.62 -17.30 5.40
N LYS A 305 -17.55 -16.88 4.71
CA LYS A 305 -16.66 -17.78 3.94
C LYS A 305 -15.24 -17.84 4.48
N SER A 306 -14.78 -16.83 5.18
CA SER A 306 -13.39 -16.71 5.62
C SER A 306 -13.20 -15.67 6.71
N ASN A 307 -12.09 -15.80 7.44
CA ASN A 307 -11.58 -14.79 8.35
C ASN A 307 -10.35 -14.16 7.72
N LEU A 308 -10.32 -12.84 7.67
CA LEU A 308 -9.27 -12.05 7.05
C LEU A 308 -8.61 -11.19 8.12
N PRO A 309 -7.27 -11.21 8.26
CA PRO A 309 -6.59 -10.30 9.17
C PRO A 309 -6.83 -8.85 8.73
N ILE A 310 -7.06 -7.97 9.70
CA ILE A 310 -7.08 -6.53 9.48
C ILE A 310 -5.74 -5.99 9.93
N ARG A 311 -5.12 -5.20 9.04
CA ARG A 311 -3.97 -4.37 9.36
C ARG A 311 -4.11 -3.07 8.59
N GLU A 312 -4.34 -1.97 9.31
CA GLU A 312 -4.59 -0.66 8.71
C GLU A 312 -3.73 0.40 9.41
N GLU A 313 -2.87 1.07 8.64
CA GLU A 313 -2.13 2.24 9.09
C GLU A 313 -2.88 3.50 8.68
N ARG A 314 -3.03 4.43 9.61
CA ARG A 314 -3.66 5.73 9.38
C ARG A 314 -2.68 6.82 9.71
N PHE A 315 -2.57 7.80 8.82
CA PHE A 315 -1.73 8.99 8.94
C PHE A 315 -2.65 10.19 8.99
N PHE A 316 -2.46 11.04 9.98
CA PHE A 316 -3.40 12.10 10.32
C PHE A 316 -2.79 13.47 10.06
N GLU A 317 -3.57 14.34 9.44
CA GLU A 317 -3.20 15.73 9.19
C GLU A 317 -4.43 16.64 9.34
N VAL A 318 -4.22 17.95 9.28
CA VAL A 318 -5.32 18.91 9.14
C VAL A 318 -5.49 19.18 7.66
N ASP A 319 -6.66 18.88 7.12
CA ASP A 319 -7.00 19.26 5.76
C ASP A 319 -7.01 20.79 5.66
N LYS A 320 -6.16 21.35 4.80
CA LYS A 320 -5.96 22.80 4.70
C LYS A 320 -7.20 23.52 4.18
N ALA A 321 -8.02 22.84 3.35
CA ALA A 321 -9.19 23.45 2.72
C ALA A 321 -10.39 23.56 3.68
N SER A 322 -10.66 22.51 4.46
CA SER A 322 -11.82 22.45 5.36
C SER A 322 -11.49 22.70 6.83
N GLY A 323 -10.21 22.60 7.21
CA GLY A 323 -9.77 22.59 8.61
C GLY A 323 -10.18 21.31 9.38
N GLN A 324 -10.75 20.31 8.70
CA GLN A 324 -11.17 19.04 9.29
C GLN A 324 -10.00 18.04 9.33
N LEU A 325 -10.26 16.86 9.88
CA LEU A 325 -9.27 15.79 9.98
C LEU A 325 -9.02 15.17 8.60
N GLY A 326 -7.83 15.38 8.04
CA GLY A 326 -7.35 14.62 6.90
C GLY A 326 -6.76 13.28 7.37
N ILE A 327 -7.12 12.19 6.71
CA ILE A 327 -6.59 10.87 7.00
C ILE A 327 -6.15 10.22 5.70
N ARG A 328 -4.89 9.78 5.66
CA ARG A 328 -4.37 8.89 4.63
C ARG A 328 -4.23 7.51 5.24
N LEU A 329 -4.73 6.49 4.56
CA LEU A 329 -4.72 5.14 5.09
C LEU A 329 -4.10 4.14 4.13
N ARG A 330 -3.51 3.10 4.72
CA ARG A 330 -2.90 1.97 4.03
C ARG A 330 -3.32 0.66 4.69
N ALA A 331 -3.79 -0.27 3.88
CA ALA A 331 -4.04 -1.66 4.24
C ALA A 331 -3.52 -2.58 3.14
N ASP A 332 -3.45 -3.88 3.39
CA ASP A 332 -2.86 -4.85 2.45
C ASP A 332 -3.54 -4.84 1.08
N THR A 333 -4.84 -4.60 1.01
CA THR A 333 -5.62 -4.63 -0.24
C THR A 333 -6.17 -3.28 -0.67
N TYR A 334 -5.89 -2.19 0.04
CA TYR A 334 -6.34 -0.86 -0.37
C TYR A 334 -5.52 0.28 0.25
N GLU A 335 -5.58 1.43 -0.42
CA GLU A 335 -5.08 2.70 0.09
C GLU A 335 -6.15 3.77 -0.15
N GLY A 336 -6.20 4.78 0.70
CA GLY A 336 -7.22 5.81 0.59
C GLY A 336 -6.85 7.09 1.27
N ASN A 337 -7.58 8.14 0.88
CA ASN A 337 -7.53 9.46 1.48
C ASN A 337 -8.95 9.86 1.86
N GLU A 338 -9.12 10.48 3.02
CA GLU A 338 -10.40 11.00 3.48
C GLU A 338 -10.24 12.34 4.20
N VAL A 339 -11.20 13.24 4.00
CA VAL A 339 -11.48 14.33 4.93
C VAL A 339 -12.64 13.89 5.80
N SER A 340 -12.44 13.86 7.11
CA SER A 340 -13.35 13.27 8.07
C SER A 340 -13.73 14.24 9.18
N PHE A 341 -14.98 14.16 9.61
CA PHE A 341 -15.39 14.65 10.92
C PHE A 341 -14.88 13.69 12.00
N ARG A 342 -13.71 14.03 12.55
CA ARG A 342 -13.12 13.38 13.73
C ARG A 342 -13.01 11.83 13.63
N GLY A 343 -12.97 11.27 12.42
CA GLY A 343 -12.91 9.81 12.19
C GLY A 343 -14.28 9.12 12.14
N LEU A 344 -15.37 9.80 12.51
CA LEU A 344 -16.73 9.23 12.58
C LEU A 344 -17.44 9.23 11.23
N VAL A 345 -17.36 10.35 10.50
CA VAL A 345 -18.04 10.55 9.21
C VAL A 345 -17.09 11.15 8.18
N SER A 346 -16.88 10.47 7.06
CA SER A 346 -16.05 10.96 5.96
C SER A 346 -16.89 11.89 5.10
N LEU A 347 -16.41 13.11 5.01
CA LEU A 347 -17.03 14.23 4.29
C LEU A 347 -16.69 14.15 2.80
N ALA A 348 -15.47 13.73 2.51
CA ALA A 348 -14.97 13.36 1.19
C ALA A 348 -13.99 12.21 1.35
N GLN A 349 -14.01 11.23 0.46
CA GLN A 349 -13.06 10.12 0.48
C GLN A 349 -12.83 9.56 -0.91
N LYS A 350 -11.65 8.98 -1.09
CA LYS A 350 -11.26 8.21 -2.26
C LYS A 350 -10.44 7.02 -1.81
N THR A 351 -10.84 5.83 -2.24
CA THR A 351 -10.17 4.58 -1.90
C THR A 351 -9.85 3.83 -3.18
N ARG A 352 -8.60 3.41 -3.31
CA ARG A 352 -8.13 2.52 -4.37
C ARG A 352 -7.97 1.13 -3.80
N PHE A 353 -8.63 0.16 -4.42
CA PHE A 353 -8.55 -1.24 -4.07
C PHE A 353 -7.57 -1.97 -4.99
N PHE A 354 -6.79 -2.86 -4.39
CA PHE A 354 -5.81 -3.73 -5.00
C PHE A 354 -6.28 -5.19 -4.86
N GLY A 355 -5.96 -6.03 -5.85
CA GLY A 355 -6.36 -7.43 -5.88
C GLY A 355 -6.60 -7.91 -7.31
N LYS A 356 -7.42 -8.95 -7.49
CA LYS A 356 -7.78 -9.48 -8.82
C LYS A 356 -8.39 -8.42 -9.74
N THR A 357 -9.12 -7.46 -9.17
CA THR A 357 -9.69 -6.34 -9.90
C THR A 357 -9.30 -5.04 -9.21
N VAL A 358 -8.54 -4.20 -9.92
CA VAL A 358 -8.20 -2.85 -9.45
C VAL A 358 -9.40 -1.95 -9.69
N MET A 359 -9.89 -1.30 -8.64
CA MET A 359 -10.98 -0.34 -8.74
C MET A 359 -10.75 0.85 -7.79
N THR A 360 -11.40 1.97 -8.10
CA THR A 360 -11.42 3.14 -7.23
C THR A 360 -12.86 3.47 -6.85
N GLU A 361 -13.09 3.75 -5.58
CA GLU A 361 -14.32 4.33 -5.08
C GLU A 361 -14.07 5.76 -4.61
N GLU A 362 -15.03 6.63 -4.90
CA GLU A 362 -15.02 8.02 -4.45
C GLU A 362 -16.39 8.34 -3.87
N SER A 363 -16.42 9.11 -2.78
CA SER A 363 -17.68 9.64 -2.26
C SER A 363 -17.50 11.00 -1.63
N MET A 364 -18.56 11.80 -1.65
CA MET A 364 -18.64 13.08 -0.97
C MET A 364 -20.02 13.30 -0.38
N LEU A 365 -20.09 13.92 0.78
CA LEU A 365 -21.35 14.31 1.40
C LEU A 365 -21.89 15.61 0.81
N THR A 366 -23.17 15.59 0.48
CA THR A 366 -23.95 16.77 0.10
C THR A 366 -24.75 17.31 1.28
N ASN A 367 -25.10 16.46 2.25
CA ASN A 367 -25.80 16.84 3.47
C ASN A 367 -25.31 16.03 4.68
N LEU A 368 -25.29 16.69 5.84
CA LEU A 368 -24.98 16.10 7.13
C LEU A 368 -25.80 16.81 8.19
N THR A 369 -26.51 16.07 9.03
CA THR A 369 -27.23 16.62 10.17
C THR A 369 -26.95 15.80 11.42
N PHE A 370 -27.06 16.44 12.58
CA PHE A 370 -26.86 15.85 13.90
C PHE A 370 -28.07 16.13 14.79
N THR A 371 -28.38 15.20 15.68
CA THR A 371 -29.41 15.33 16.71
C THR A 371 -28.91 14.69 17.99
N GLY A 372 -29.27 15.26 19.14
CA GLY A 372 -28.73 14.89 20.45
C GLY A 372 -27.56 15.78 20.89
N ASP A 373 -27.13 15.60 22.13
CA ASP A 373 -26.02 16.37 22.72
C ASP A 373 -24.67 15.76 22.34
N TRP A 374 -24.21 16.07 21.13
CA TRP A 374 -22.89 15.66 20.64
C TRP A 374 -21.73 16.39 21.34
N GLN A 375 -22.00 17.47 22.07
CA GLN A 375 -20.95 18.22 22.76
C GLN A 375 -20.54 17.55 24.05
N GLN A 376 -21.51 17.10 24.84
CA GLN A 376 -21.26 16.40 26.10
C GLN A 376 -21.31 14.89 25.96
N MET A 377 -22.07 14.36 25.00
CA MET A 377 -22.29 12.91 24.81
C MET A 377 -22.54 12.19 26.15
N PRO A 378 -23.58 12.55 26.92
CA PRO A 378 -23.80 11.98 28.24
C PRO A 378 -24.19 10.50 28.16
N VAL A 379 -23.68 9.70 29.10
CA VAL A 379 -24.00 8.27 29.21
C VAL A 379 -25.51 8.05 29.33
N GLY A 380 -26.02 7.05 28.61
CA GLY A 380 -27.43 6.69 28.56
C GLY A 380 -28.25 7.41 27.49
N THR A 381 -27.66 8.37 26.76
CA THR A 381 -28.38 9.13 25.71
C THR A 381 -28.19 8.57 24.31
N GLU A 382 -29.13 8.89 23.43
CA GLU A 382 -29.05 8.59 22.00
C GLU A 382 -28.60 9.83 21.23
N LEU A 383 -27.61 9.63 20.36
CA LEU A 383 -27.08 10.60 19.43
C LEU A 383 -27.37 10.10 18.02
N THR A 384 -27.89 10.96 17.14
CA THR A 384 -28.19 10.60 15.76
C THR A 384 -27.42 11.49 14.80
N TYR A 385 -26.95 10.91 13.70
CA TYR A 385 -26.51 11.68 12.54
C TYR A 385 -27.12 11.13 11.25
N THR A 386 -27.42 12.01 10.31
CA THR A 386 -27.89 11.64 8.97
C THR A 386 -26.90 12.13 7.94
N THR A 387 -26.48 11.25 7.04
CA THR A 387 -25.61 11.58 5.89
C THR A 387 -26.39 11.45 4.59
N GLN A 388 -26.19 12.37 3.66
CA GLN A 388 -26.54 12.20 2.25
C GLN A 388 -25.33 12.54 1.39
N GLY A 389 -25.07 11.76 0.35
CA GLY A 389 -23.90 11.98 -0.49
C GLY A 389 -23.91 11.20 -1.78
N LYS A 390 -22.99 11.58 -2.67
CA LYS A 390 -22.77 10.96 -3.98
C LYS A 390 -21.66 9.93 -3.90
N ARG A 391 -21.79 8.87 -4.68
CA ARG A 391 -20.79 7.80 -4.78
C ARG A 391 -20.46 7.50 -6.23
N LYS A 392 -19.18 7.25 -6.50
CA LYS A 392 -18.69 6.82 -7.81
C LYS A 392 -17.79 5.62 -7.65
N ASN A 393 -17.83 4.73 -8.62
CA ASN A 393 -16.94 3.58 -8.73
C ASN A 393 -16.36 3.56 -10.16
N SER A 394 -15.05 3.34 -10.29
CA SER A 394 -14.38 3.38 -11.60
C SER A 394 -14.88 2.33 -12.59
N MET A 395 -15.48 1.23 -12.12
CA MET A 395 -16.02 0.14 -12.93
C MET A 395 -17.51 0.31 -13.23
N MET A 396 -18.28 0.83 -12.26
CA MET A 396 -19.74 0.94 -12.35
C MET A 396 -20.23 2.35 -12.72
N GLY A 397 -19.35 3.34 -12.73
CA GLY A 397 -19.71 4.75 -12.95
C GLY A 397 -20.32 5.42 -11.72
N ASP A 398 -21.31 6.27 -11.95
CA ASP A 398 -22.05 6.95 -10.88
C ASP A 398 -23.03 5.97 -10.20
N LEU A 399 -22.89 5.82 -8.88
CA LEU A 399 -23.74 4.94 -8.06
C LEU A 399 -24.94 5.70 -7.46
N GLY A 400 -25.12 6.97 -7.82
CA GLY A 400 -26.20 7.82 -7.36
C GLY A 400 -26.00 8.38 -5.96
N GLU A 401 -27.09 8.89 -5.40
CA GLU A 401 -27.12 9.42 -4.04
C GLU A 401 -27.50 8.35 -3.02
N SER A 402 -26.80 8.35 -1.89
CA SER A 402 -27.09 7.48 -0.75
C SER A 402 -27.46 8.34 0.46
N ARG A 403 -28.49 7.92 1.20
CA ARG A 403 -28.89 8.50 2.48
C ARG A 403 -28.77 7.44 3.58
N GLN A 404 -28.17 7.78 4.70
CA GLN A 404 -28.06 6.91 5.87
C GLN A 404 -28.41 7.70 7.13
N VAL A 405 -29.19 7.09 8.02
CA VAL A 405 -29.45 7.59 9.37
C VAL A 405 -28.76 6.62 10.33
N VAL A 406 -27.92 7.13 11.22
CA VAL A 406 -27.20 6.32 12.20
C VAL A 406 -27.54 6.81 13.59
N LYS A 407 -27.95 5.88 14.45
CA LYS A 407 -28.29 6.11 15.86
C LYS A 407 -27.21 5.48 16.72
N CYS A 408 -26.61 6.26 17.61
CA CYS A 408 -25.55 5.87 18.51
C CYS A 408 -26.00 6.07 19.95
N ARG A 409 -26.03 5.00 20.74
CA ARG A 409 -26.26 5.09 22.19
C ARG A 409 -24.94 5.21 22.92
N VAL A 410 -24.80 6.19 23.80
CA VAL A 410 -23.64 6.31 24.69
C VAL A 410 -23.83 5.33 25.85
N GLU A 411 -23.08 4.24 25.88
CA GLU A 411 -23.28 3.17 26.88
C GLU A 411 -22.46 3.38 28.13
N SER A 412 -21.20 3.80 27.97
CA SER A 412 -20.24 3.80 29.07
C SER A 412 -19.17 4.86 28.89
N GLU A 413 -18.43 5.12 29.97
CA GLU A 413 -17.23 5.94 29.98
C GLU A 413 -16.12 5.15 30.65
N ALA A 414 -14.91 5.26 30.09
CA ALA A 414 -13.72 4.54 30.51
C ALA A 414 -12.49 5.44 30.37
N SER A 415 -11.39 5.04 31.01
CA SER A 415 -10.10 5.67 30.70
C SER A 415 -9.66 5.30 29.29
N ALA A 416 -9.20 6.27 28.49
CA ALA A 416 -8.67 6.01 27.15
C ALA A 416 -7.48 5.02 27.17
N ALA A 417 -6.76 4.93 28.30
CA ALA A 417 -5.68 3.97 28.51
C ALA A 417 -6.14 2.50 28.44
N GLN A 418 -7.44 2.23 28.66
CA GLN A 418 -8.02 0.89 28.49
C GLN A 418 -8.15 0.50 27.01
N ILE A 419 -8.25 1.48 26.11
CA ILE A 419 -8.31 1.26 24.66
C ILE A 419 -6.90 1.07 24.10
N ASN A 420 -5.95 1.90 24.55
CA ASN A 420 -4.53 1.73 24.32
C ASN A 420 -3.75 2.45 25.43
N ALA A 421 -2.79 1.77 26.05
CA ALA A 421 -2.03 2.29 27.19
C ALA A 421 -1.26 3.61 26.96
N SER A 422 -1.00 4.00 25.70
CA SER A 422 -0.36 5.27 25.37
C SER A 422 -1.35 6.44 25.25
N LEU A 423 -2.65 6.19 25.33
CA LEU A 423 -3.68 7.22 25.31
C LEU A 423 -3.88 7.82 26.71
N SER A 424 -4.23 9.10 26.75
CA SER A 424 -4.65 9.79 27.96
C SER A 424 -6.10 10.27 27.89
N GLY A 425 -6.63 10.68 29.04
CA GLY A 425 -7.97 11.23 29.17
C GLY A 425 -9.03 10.13 29.22
N GLN A 426 -10.26 10.55 28.96
CA GLN A 426 -11.45 9.70 28.99
C GLN A 426 -11.83 9.25 27.57
N ALA A 427 -12.55 8.15 27.52
CA ALA A 427 -13.13 7.60 26.31
C ALA A 427 -14.60 7.23 26.57
N LYS A 428 -15.48 7.56 25.62
CA LYS A 428 -16.90 7.19 25.69
C LYS A 428 -17.19 6.09 24.70
N GLU A 429 -17.90 5.06 25.15
CA GLU A 429 -18.36 3.97 24.30
C GLU A 429 -19.70 4.35 23.66
N LEU A 430 -19.74 4.27 22.34
CA LEU A 430 -20.94 4.47 21.53
C LEU A 430 -21.27 3.17 20.81
N ARG A 431 -22.51 2.72 20.92
CA ARG A 431 -23.06 1.63 20.11
C ARG A 431 -23.95 2.18 19.01
N CYS A 432 -23.48 2.09 17.78
CA CYS A 432 -24.07 2.74 16.62
C CYS A 432 -24.76 1.73 15.69
N SER A 433 -25.98 2.02 15.27
CA SER A 433 -26.74 1.19 14.32
C SER A 433 -27.33 2.04 13.20
N GLY A 434 -27.39 1.46 11.99
CA GLY A 434 -28.01 2.10 10.84
C GLY A 434 -29.52 1.87 10.82
N ASP A 435 -30.30 2.93 10.64
CA ASP A 435 -31.75 2.81 10.47
C ASP A 435 -32.07 2.05 9.17
N GLY A 436 -32.96 1.06 9.27
CA GLY A 436 -33.29 0.19 8.15
C GLY A 436 -32.17 -0.74 7.68
N ASP A 437 -31.09 -0.93 8.46
CA ASP A 437 -30.04 -1.89 8.09
C ASP A 437 -30.58 -3.33 8.13
N PRO A 438 -30.70 -4.03 6.98
CA PRO A 438 -31.27 -5.37 6.94
C PRO A 438 -30.44 -6.39 7.74
N LEU A 439 -29.15 -6.09 7.96
CA LEU A 439 -28.23 -6.95 8.70
C LEU A 439 -28.20 -6.63 10.20
N LYS A 440 -28.92 -5.60 10.65
CA LYS A 440 -28.97 -5.13 12.04
C LYS A 440 -27.58 -5.00 12.66
N ARG A 441 -26.62 -4.46 11.91
CA ARG A 441 -25.24 -4.30 12.39
C ARG A 441 -25.22 -3.24 13.48
N VAL A 442 -24.45 -3.53 14.53
CA VAL A 442 -24.16 -2.62 15.62
C VAL A 442 -22.65 -2.44 15.68
N ASP A 443 -22.19 -1.22 15.48
CA ASP A 443 -20.78 -0.85 15.55
C ASP A 443 -20.45 -0.36 16.96
N THR A 444 -19.34 -0.84 17.53
CA THR A 444 -18.76 -0.27 18.75
C THR A 444 -17.73 0.79 18.37
N VAL A 445 -17.94 2.01 18.86
CA VAL A 445 -17.12 3.18 18.56
C VAL A 445 -16.71 3.86 19.85
N TRP A 446 -15.42 4.15 20.01
CA TRP A 446 -14.89 4.91 21.14
C TRP A 446 -14.62 6.34 20.75
N TYR A 447 -15.23 7.31 21.43
CA TYR A 447 -14.84 8.71 21.34
C TYR A 447 -13.73 9.00 22.34
N LEU A 448 -12.52 9.25 21.85
CA LEU A 448 -11.33 9.57 22.65
C LEU A 448 -11.27 11.08 22.88
N GLU A 449 -11.60 11.56 24.08
CA GLU A 449 -11.89 12.97 24.33
C GLU A 449 -10.69 13.90 24.09
N ASP A 450 -9.53 13.58 24.67
CA ASP A 450 -8.29 14.36 24.54
C ASP A 450 -7.88 14.54 23.07
N TYR A 451 -8.16 13.53 22.24
CA TYR A 451 -7.81 13.46 20.83
C TYR A 451 -8.94 13.92 19.93
N GLY A 452 -10.14 14.09 20.50
CA GLY A 452 -11.40 14.34 19.82
C GLY A 452 -11.56 13.50 18.56
N TYR A 453 -11.38 12.18 18.69
CA TYR A 453 -11.36 11.19 17.61
C TYR A 453 -12.27 10.00 17.92
N PHE A 454 -13.05 9.55 16.93
CA PHE A 454 -13.89 8.37 17.00
C PHE A 454 -13.15 7.16 16.39
N PHE A 455 -12.77 6.22 17.25
CA PHE A 455 -12.17 4.94 16.85
C PHE A 455 -13.26 3.87 16.75
N LYS A 456 -13.48 3.31 15.57
CA LYS A 456 -14.35 2.13 15.40
C LYS A 456 -13.60 0.88 15.84
N GLN A 457 -13.98 0.32 16.98
CA GLN A 457 -13.40 -0.93 17.49
C GLN A 457 -13.91 -2.15 16.75
N GLY A 458 -15.13 -2.12 16.22
CA GLY A 458 -15.65 -3.29 15.52
C GLY A 458 -17.13 -3.21 15.20
N THR A 459 -17.62 -4.33 14.73
CA THR A 459 -19.04 -4.58 14.42
C THR A 459 -19.44 -5.85 15.15
N ASP A 460 -20.61 -5.86 15.79
CA ASP A 460 -21.16 -7.05 16.46
C ASP A 460 -21.34 -8.22 15.48
N LYS A 461 -21.17 -9.44 16.01
CA LYS A 461 -21.31 -10.68 15.25
C LYS A 461 -22.68 -10.77 14.56
N ASN A 462 -22.68 -11.02 13.26
CA ASN A 462 -23.88 -11.28 12.47
C ASN A 462 -23.61 -12.28 11.33
N ALA A 463 -24.65 -12.62 10.57
CA ALA A 463 -24.62 -13.71 9.60
C ALA A 463 -23.74 -13.46 8.36
N LEU A 464 -23.40 -12.20 8.05
CA LEU A 464 -22.66 -11.87 6.84
C LEU A 464 -21.24 -11.37 7.11
N TYR A 465 -21.10 -10.41 8.03
CA TYR A 465 -19.82 -9.77 8.28
C TYR A 465 -19.75 -9.18 9.68
N TYR A 466 -18.67 -9.44 10.41
CA TYR A 466 -18.34 -8.68 11.61
C TYR A 466 -16.83 -8.50 11.74
N ASP A 467 -16.39 -7.50 12.48
CA ASP A 467 -14.98 -7.28 12.72
C ASP A 467 -14.67 -6.85 14.13
N GLU A 468 -13.46 -7.16 14.53
CA GLU A 468 -12.87 -6.75 15.79
C GLU A 468 -11.52 -6.12 15.48
N ARG A 469 -11.31 -4.92 15.99
CA ARG A 469 -10.13 -4.09 15.79
C ARG A 469 -9.55 -3.70 17.14
N THR A 470 -8.24 -3.56 17.16
CA THR A 470 -7.47 -3.06 18.28
C THR A 470 -6.58 -1.95 17.77
N LEU A 471 -6.57 -0.83 18.50
CA LEU A 471 -5.61 0.23 18.26
C LEU A 471 -4.26 -0.22 18.82
N LYS A 472 -3.40 -0.80 17.98
CA LYS A 472 -2.16 -1.45 18.39
C LYS A 472 -1.04 -0.46 18.68
N ARG A 473 -0.94 0.61 17.88
CA ARG A 473 0.06 1.66 18.02
C ARG A 473 -0.57 3.02 17.81
N VAL A 474 -0.10 4.01 18.57
CA VAL A 474 -0.50 5.40 18.50
C VAL A 474 0.75 6.27 18.58
N GLN A 475 0.84 7.30 17.75
CA GLN A 475 1.92 8.29 17.73
C GLN A 475 1.38 9.71 17.64
#